data_AF-A0A817VKH4-F1
#
_entry.id   AF-A0A817VKH4-F1
#
_cell.length_a   1.000
_cell.length_b   1.000
_cell.length_c   1.000
_cell.angle_alpha   90.00
_cell.angle_beta   90.00
_cell.angle_gamma   90.00
#
_symmetry.space_group_name_H-M   'P 1'
#
loop_
_entity.id
_entity.type
_entity.pdbx_description
1 polymer ?
#
loop_
_entity_poly.entity_id
_entity_poly.type
_entity_poly.pdbx_seq_one_letter_code
_entity_poly.pdbx_strand_id
1 'polypeptide(L)'
;MPPIKPLVSIFEQQYQIDPERSYHTVELYAVWCAKSFMLNRSVELNPFRTKYFLYMDGGAFRSPSYRFQQWPHETSVEAIMSNDRLLLGMVAPIPRRFCSLKFKLVEGPIKLNLIEGGFIGGSARAIHWWTSVFYEIVNYYRSKNFFIAKDQYVMNAITLAHAHHFNIMLSFRVSCGDVWFAFGPLLAKDNERTILFNSKICQQQNVTKFIIPFETICDDIRNRE
;
A
#
# COMPACT_ATOMS: atom_id res chain seq x y z
N MET A 1 -8.97 -11.32 16.14
CA MET A 1 -9.07 -10.88 14.74
C MET A 1 -9.04 -12.12 13.86
N PRO A 2 -10.16 -12.61 13.31
CA PRO A 2 -10.10 -13.63 12.25
C PRO A 2 -9.49 -12.94 11.02
N PRO A 3 -8.43 -13.46 10.37
CA PRO A 3 -7.99 -14.86 10.28
C PRO A 3 -6.81 -15.26 11.20
N ILE A 4 -6.50 -14.54 12.28
CA ILE A 4 -5.21 -14.67 12.98
C ILE A 4 -5.10 -15.86 13.93
N LYS A 5 -6.18 -16.25 14.64
CA LYS A 5 -6.08 -17.34 15.64
C LYS A 5 -5.54 -18.66 15.03
N PRO A 6 -5.97 -19.09 13.84
CA PRO A 6 -5.38 -20.24 13.15
C PRO A 6 -3.96 -20.01 12.60
N LEU A 7 -3.47 -18.76 12.59
CA LEU A 7 -2.20 -18.38 11.98
C LEU A 7 -1.06 -18.14 12.96
N VAL A 8 -1.30 -18.19 14.28
CA VAL A 8 -0.26 -17.92 15.29
C VAL A 8 0.94 -18.84 15.14
N SER A 9 0.72 -20.16 15.04
CA SER A 9 1.80 -21.14 14.87
C SER A 9 2.57 -20.95 13.56
N ILE A 10 1.91 -20.43 12.51
CA ILE A 10 2.55 -20.10 11.25
C ILE A 10 3.43 -18.87 11.42
N PHE A 11 2.97 -17.84 12.11
CA PHE A 11 3.77 -16.65 12.39
C PHE A 11 4.97 -16.95 13.30
N GLU A 12 4.84 -17.87 14.25
CA GLU A 12 5.97 -18.38 15.05
C GLU A 12 7.01 -19.07 14.18
N GLN A 13 6.59 -19.90 13.21
CA GLN A 13 7.50 -20.52 12.24
C GLN A 13 8.16 -19.48 11.32
N GLN A 14 7.40 -18.49 10.86
CA GLN A 14 7.89 -17.42 10.00
C GLN A 14 8.90 -16.52 10.72
N TYR A 15 8.70 -16.27 12.01
CA TYR A 15 9.64 -15.53 12.86
C TYR A 15 11.05 -16.17 12.88
N GLN A 16 11.13 -17.50 12.81
CA GLN A 16 12.42 -18.20 12.80
C GLN A 16 13.23 -17.95 11.51
N ILE A 17 12.55 -17.62 10.42
CA ILE A 17 13.16 -17.39 9.09
C ILE A 17 13.11 -15.91 8.68
N ASP A 18 12.67 -15.01 9.57
CA ASP A 18 12.62 -13.58 9.28
C ASP A 18 14.04 -12.97 9.31
N PRO A 19 14.54 -12.41 8.19
CA PRO A 19 15.81 -11.72 8.17
C PRO A 19 15.85 -10.46 9.07
N GLU A 20 14.68 -9.93 9.44
CA GLU A 20 14.49 -8.69 10.19
C GLU A 20 13.93 -8.97 11.62
N ARG A 21 14.03 -10.22 12.09
CA ARG A 21 13.44 -10.66 13.39
C ARG A 21 13.86 -9.86 14.62
N SER A 22 14.97 -9.13 14.56
CA SER A 22 15.48 -8.34 15.69
C SER A 22 14.59 -7.15 16.08
N TYR A 23 13.68 -6.74 15.19
CA TYR A 23 12.73 -5.65 15.45
C TYR A 23 11.31 -5.96 14.96
N HIS A 24 11.04 -7.19 14.57
CA HIS A 24 9.70 -7.69 14.28
C HIS A 24 9.19 -8.59 15.40
N THR A 25 7.88 -8.76 15.49
CA THR A 25 7.25 -9.73 16.40
C THR A 25 6.16 -10.52 15.68
N VAL A 26 5.77 -11.65 16.25
CA VAL A 26 4.67 -12.48 15.75
C VAL A 26 3.35 -11.68 15.66
N GLU A 27 3.10 -10.81 16.64
CA GLU A 27 1.93 -9.94 16.67
C GLU A 27 1.94 -8.90 15.55
N LEU A 28 3.12 -8.39 15.18
CA LEU A 28 3.26 -7.46 14.07
C LEU A 28 2.86 -8.10 12.74
N TYR A 29 3.31 -9.33 12.50
CA TYR A 29 2.91 -10.09 11.30
C TYR A 29 1.40 -10.31 11.25
N ALA A 30 0.80 -10.55 12.41
CA ALA A 30 -0.64 -10.73 12.54
C ALA A 30 -1.39 -9.45 12.13
N VAL A 31 -0.92 -8.28 12.58
CA VAL A 31 -1.50 -6.98 12.18
C VAL A 31 -1.36 -6.77 10.68
N TRP A 32 -0.16 -6.99 10.12
CA TRP A 32 0.11 -6.84 8.68
C TRP A 32 -0.78 -7.75 7.83
N CYS A 33 -0.89 -9.02 8.19
CA CYS A 33 -1.74 -9.98 7.48
C CYS A 33 -3.23 -9.65 7.61
N ALA A 34 -3.67 -8.95 8.65
CA ALA A 34 -5.07 -8.65 8.89
C ALA A 34 -5.59 -7.39 8.19
N LYS A 35 -4.71 -6.54 7.63
CA LYS A 35 -5.12 -5.27 6.97
C LYS A 35 -6.17 -5.49 5.89
N SER A 36 -5.91 -6.43 4.97
CA SER A 36 -6.83 -6.78 3.88
C SER A 36 -8.18 -7.31 4.40
N PHE A 37 -8.17 -8.11 5.47
CA PHE A 37 -9.40 -8.56 6.11
C PHE A 37 -10.19 -7.41 6.74
N MET A 38 -9.53 -6.56 7.53
CA MET A 38 -10.18 -5.42 8.19
C MET A 38 -10.81 -4.47 7.16
N LEU A 39 -10.08 -4.21 6.07
CA LEU A 39 -10.56 -3.37 4.98
C LEU A 39 -11.77 -3.99 4.27
N ASN A 40 -11.72 -5.28 3.96
CA ASN A 40 -12.85 -6.00 3.36
C ASN A 40 -14.07 -6.04 4.28
N ARG A 41 -13.85 -6.21 5.59
CA ARG A 41 -14.94 -6.19 6.56
C ARG A 41 -15.64 -4.84 6.61
N SER A 42 -14.91 -3.74 6.46
CA SER A 42 -15.49 -2.40 6.33
C SER A 42 -16.35 -2.26 5.08
N VAL A 43 -15.95 -2.89 3.96
CA VAL A 43 -16.76 -2.95 2.73
C VAL A 43 -18.07 -3.71 2.94
N GLU A 44 -18.01 -4.88 3.58
CA GLU A 44 -19.21 -5.70 3.83
C GLU A 44 -20.23 -5.01 4.73
N LEU A 45 -19.75 -4.27 5.74
CA LEU A 45 -20.61 -3.57 6.69
C LEU A 45 -21.20 -2.29 6.09
N ASN A 46 -20.37 -1.51 5.39
CA ASN A 46 -20.67 -0.22 4.76
C ASN A 46 -21.83 0.59 5.40
N PRO A 47 -21.77 0.91 6.72
CA PRO A 47 -22.87 1.60 7.39
C PRO A 47 -23.10 3.02 6.86
N PHE A 48 -22.06 3.60 6.25
CA PHE A 48 -22.08 4.97 5.71
C PHE A 48 -22.46 5.03 4.23
N ARG A 49 -22.74 3.89 3.58
CA ARG A 49 -23.05 3.80 2.14
C ARG A 49 -22.02 4.52 1.27
N THR A 50 -20.74 4.41 1.63
CA THR A 50 -19.63 5.02 0.90
C THR A 50 -19.26 4.23 -0.35
N LYS A 51 -18.63 4.91 -1.31
CA LYS A 51 -18.12 4.29 -2.54
C LYS A 51 -16.71 3.72 -2.37
N TYR A 52 -15.89 4.38 -1.55
CA TYR A 52 -14.47 4.10 -1.40
C TYR A 52 -14.14 3.72 0.04
N PHE A 53 -13.11 2.90 0.18
CA PHE A 53 -12.65 2.34 1.45
C PHE A 53 -11.13 2.43 1.50
N LEU A 54 -10.61 2.72 2.69
CA LEU A 54 -9.19 3.00 2.90
C LEU A 54 -8.75 2.30 4.18
N TYR A 55 -7.62 1.61 4.11
CA TYR A 55 -6.80 1.29 5.26
C TYR A 55 -5.65 2.29 5.30
N MET A 56 -5.38 2.86 6.48
CA MET A 56 -4.33 3.85 6.65
C MET A 56 -3.69 3.69 8.04
N ASP A 57 -2.37 3.51 8.08
CA ASP A 57 -1.61 3.49 9.33
C ASP A 57 -1.69 4.86 10.00
N GLY A 58 -1.98 4.87 11.31
CA GLY A 58 -2.08 6.11 12.10
C GLY A 58 -0.79 6.95 12.11
N GLY A 59 0.36 6.32 11.84
CA GLY A 59 1.65 7.00 11.66
C GLY A 59 1.63 8.07 10.57
N ALA A 60 0.69 7.98 9.62
CA ALA A 60 0.52 8.96 8.55
C ALA A 60 0.03 10.33 9.01
N PHE A 61 -0.46 10.44 10.25
CA PHE A 61 -0.95 11.67 10.85
C PHE A 61 -0.05 12.20 11.97
N ARG A 62 1.10 11.57 12.20
CA ARG A 62 1.98 11.89 13.35
C ARG A 62 2.67 13.25 13.24
N SER A 63 2.68 13.88 12.06
CA SER A 63 3.35 15.16 11.88
C SER A 63 2.58 16.27 12.60
N PRO A 64 3.21 16.99 13.55
CA PRO A 64 2.57 18.12 14.21
C PRO A 64 2.36 19.30 13.26
N SER A 65 2.86 19.26 12.02
CA SER A 65 2.60 20.29 11.01
C SER A 65 1.30 20.09 10.23
N TYR A 66 0.64 18.93 10.34
CA TYR A 66 -0.64 18.71 9.67
C TYR A 66 -1.75 19.54 10.32
N ARG A 67 -2.50 20.27 9.48
CA ARG A 67 -3.62 21.12 9.87
C ARG A 67 -4.81 20.85 8.95
N PHE A 68 -5.28 19.61 8.96
CA PHE A 68 -6.43 19.21 8.17
C PHE A 68 -7.71 19.74 8.81
N GLN A 69 -8.48 20.55 8.07
CA GLN A 69 -9.82 20.96 8.51
C GLN A 69 -10.88 20.05 7.89
N GLN A 70 -10.63 19.57 6.68
CA GLN A 70 -11.53 18.71 5.93
C GLN A 70 -10.75 17.54 5.33
N TRP A 71 -10.64 16.46 6.12
CA TRP A 71 -10.01 15.22 5.68
C TRP A 71 -10.93 14.01 5.94
N PRO A 72 -11.17 13.17 4.93
CA PRO A 72 -10.78 13.35 3.53
C PRO A 72 -11.62 14.46 2.84
N HIS A 73 -11.04 15.15 1.86
CA HIS A 73 -11.73 16.15 1.03
C HIS A 73 -12.38 15.48 -0.19
N GLU A 74 -13.68 15.67 -0.39
CA GLU A 74 -14.49 14.95 -1.40
C GLU A 74 -13.92 15.05 -2.83
N THR A 75 -13.58 16.26 -3.30
CA THR A 75 -13.02 16.44 -4.64
C THR A 75 -11.68 15.75 -4.81
N SER A 76 -10.87 15.71 -3.73
CA SER A 76 -9.57 15.03 -3.75
C SER A 76 -9.75 13.52 -3.84
N VAL A 77 -10.73 12.97 -3.12
CA VAL A 77 -11.08 11.55 -3.17
C VAL A 77 -11.57 11.16 -4.55
N GLU A 78 -12.54 11.88 -5.11
CA GLU A 78 -13.11 11.53 -6.43
C GLU A 78 -12.09 11.67 -7.56
N ALA A 79 -11.19 12.67 -7.50
CA ALA A 79 -10.11 12.83 -8.47
C ALA A 79 -9.11 11.66 -8.46
N ILE A 80 -8.94 10.99 -7.32
CA ILE A 80 -7.93 9.94 -7.12
C ILE A 80 -8.52 8.53 -7.30
N MET A 81 -9.76 8.31 -6.84
CA MET A 81 -10.31 6.97 -6.64
C MET A 81 -11.30 6.51 -7.72
N SER A 82 -11.66 7.39 -8.67
CA SER A 82 -12.77 7.17 -9.61
C SER A 82 -12.57 6.07 -10.66
N ASN A 83 -11.35 5.58 -10.88
CA ASN A 83 -11.04 4.63 -11.95
C ASN A 83 -11.09 3.14 -11.54
N ASP A 84 -11.71 2.82 -10.40
CA ASP A 84 -11.93 1.45 -9.89
C ASP A 84 -10.67 0.57 -9.80
N ARG A 85 -9.51 1.20 -9.59
CA ARG A 85 -8.26 0.51 -9.31
C ARG A 85 -7.95 0.58 -7.82
N LEU A 86 -7.19 -0.39 -7.32
CA LEU A 86 -6.62 -0.32 -5.99
C LEU A 86 -5.50 0.72 -5.99
N LEU A 87 -5.49 1.61 -5.01
CA LEU A 87 -4.44 2.60 -4.81
C LEU A 87 -3.51 2.12 -3.70
N LEU A 88 -2.22 2.06 -4.02
CA LEU A 88 -1.13 1.74 -3.09
C LEU A 88 -0.05 2.83 -3.15
N GLY A 89 0.79 2.92 -2.12
CA GLY A 89 2.01 3.74 -2.15
C GLY A 89 3.23 2.96 -2.61
N MET A 90 4.16 3.63 -3.28
CA MET A 90 5.48 3.11 -3.66
C MET A 90 6.58 4.01 -3.11
N VAL A 91 7.47 3.45 -2.29
CA VAL A 91 8.53 4.16 -1.54
C VAL A 91 9.90 4.10 -2.19
N ALA A 92 10.06 3.31 -3.24
CA ALA A 92 11.28 3.26 -4.04
C ALA A 92 10.95 2.91 -5.51
N PRO A 93 11.77 3.38 -6.47
CA PRO A 93 11.57 3.05 -7.88
C PRO A 93 11.73 1.55 -8.12
N ILE A 94 10.91 1.01 -9.03
CA ILE A 94 11.01 -0.38 -9.45
C ILE A 94 12.34 -0.65 -10.19
N PRO A 95 13.10 -1.69 -9.81
CA PRO A 95 14.32 -2.05 -10.53
C PRO A 95 14.04 -2.42 -11.99
N ARG A 96 14.89 -1.95 -12.92
CA ARG A 96 14.75 -2.18 -14.37
C ARG A 96 14.52 -3.64 -14.78
N ARG A 97 15.12 -4.59 -14.05
CA ARG A 97 14.93 -6.02 -14.31
C ARG A 97 13.45 -6.46 -14.25
N PHE A 98 12.60 -5.75 -13.51
CA PHE A 98 11.17 -6.04 -13.44
C PHE A 98 10.35 -5.32 -14.52
N CYS A 99 10.95 -4.43 -15.31
CA CYS A 99 10.26 -3.72 -16.39
C CYS A 99 10.18 -4.51 -17.71
N SER A 100 11.04 -5.51 -17.89
CA SER A 100 11.05 -6.39 -19.07
C SER A 100 10.49 -7.78 -18.77
N LEU A 101 10.27 -8.13 -17.50
CA LEU A 101 9.84 -9.45 -17.07
C LEU A 101 8.34 -9.47 -16.76
N LYS A 102 7.63 -10.42 -17.36
CA LYS A 102 6.29 -10.81 -16.89
C LYS A 102 6.47 -11.68 -15.63
N PHE A 103 6.45 -11.03 -14.48
CA PHE A 103 6.60 -11.71 -13.19
C PHE A 103 5.49 -12.75 -13.01
N LYS A 104 5.87 -13.98 -12.66
CA LYS A 104 4.91 -15.04 -12.35
C LYS A 104 4.89 -15.26 -10.85
N LEU A 105 3.69 -15.33 -10.27
CA LEU A 105 3.50 -15.61 -8.84
C LEU A 105 4.24 -16.88 -8.38
N VAL A 106 4.43 -17.87 -9.25
CA VAL A 106 5.19 -19.09 -8.90
C VAL A 106 6.65 -18.82 -8.48
N GLU A 107 7.21 -17.65 -8.83
CA GLU A 107 8.57 -17.22 -8.45
C GLU A 107 8.69 -16.80 -6.97
N GLY A 108 7.56 -16.59 -6.28
CA GLY A 108 7.51 -16.33 -4.83
C GLY A 108 7.48 -14.84 -4.44
N PRO A 109 7.60 -14.52 -3.14
CA PRO A 109 7.57 -13.13 -2.66
C PRO A 109 8.78 -12.30 -3.14
N ILE A 110 8.57 -11.01 -3.39
CA ILE A 110 9.63 -10.09 -3.81
C ILE A 110 10.15 -9.31 -2.61
N LYS A 111 11.37 -9.67 -2.18
CA LYS A 111 12.04 -9.12 -0.99
C LYS A 111 12.66 -7.74 -1.24
N LEU A 112 11.84 -6.75 -1.55
CA LEU A 112 12.25 -5.36 -1.77
C LEU A 112 11.32 -4.39 -1.04
N ASN A 113 11.84 -3.23 -0.65
CA ASN A 113 11.03 -2.13 -0.13
C ASN A 113 10.52 -1.29 -1.31
N LEU A 114 9.49 -1.77 -2.03
CA LEU A 114 8.89 -1.08 -3.17
C LEU A 114 7.51 -0.52 -2.81
N ILE A 115 6.53 -1.40 -2.65
CA ILE A 115 5.18 -1.05 -2.21
C ILE A 115 5.19 -0.94 -0.70
N GLU A 116 4.61 0.15 -0.18
CA GLU A 116 4.39 0.27 1.26
C GLU A 116 3.10 -0.43 1.70
N GLY A 117 3.05 -0.81 2.98
CA GLY A 117 1.93 -1.60 3.54
C GLY A 117 1.02 -0.79 4.47
N GLY A 118 1.31 0.49 4.67
CA GLY A 118 0.57 1.39 5.54
C GLY A 118 -0.62 2.07 4.87
N PHE A 119 -0.78 1.95 3.55
CA PHE A 119 -1.94 2.47 2.85
C PHE A 119 -2.47 1.52 1.77
N ILE A 120 -3.79 1.29 1.80
CA ILE A 120 -4.52 0.51 0.79
C ILE A 120 -5.86 1.20 0.57
N GLY A 121 -6.18 1.56 -0.67
CA GLY A 121 -7.44 2.22 -1.00
C GLY A 121 -8.11 1.65 -2.23
N GLY A 122 -9.45 1.67 -2.28
CA GLY A 122 -10.16 1.37 -3.52
C GLY A 122 -11.67 1.49 -3.40
N SER A 123 -12.37 1.19 -4.49
CA SER A 123 -13.79 0.90 -4.46
C SER A 123 -14.07 -0.42 -3.72
N ALA A 124 -15.33 -0.68 -3.37
CA ALA A 124 -15.76 -1.98 -2.85
C ALA A 124 -15.29 -3.16 -3.73
N ARG A 125 -15.41 -3.03 -5.06
CA ARG A 125 -15.00 -4.06 -6.02
C ARG A 125 -13.49 -4.29 -6.01
N ALA A 126 -12.70 -3.22 -6.02
CA ALA A 126 -11.25 -3.31 -5.97
C ALA A 126 -10.76 -3.95 -4.65
N ILE A 127 -11.38 -3.58 -3.51
CA ILE A 127 -11.05 -4.19 -2.20
C ILE A 127 -11.40 -5.68 -2.17
N HIS A 128 -12.59 -6.08 -2.63
CA HIS A 128 -12.97 -7.50 -2.67
C HIS A 128 -11.99 -8.33 -3.51
N TRP A 129 -11.64 -7.84 -4.69
CA TRP A 129 -10.63 -8.47 -5.54
C TRP A 129 -9.28 -8.58 -4.82
N TRP A 130 -8.80 -7.46 -4.24
CA TRP A 130 -7.53 -7.42 -3.53
C TRP A 130 -7.47 -8.42 -2.39
N THR A 131 -8.50 -8.45 -1.54
CA THR A 131 -8.53 -9.34 -0.38
C THR A 131 -8.58 -10.81 -0.79
N SER A 132 -9.32 -11.14 -1.85
CA SER A 132 -9.35 -12.50 -2.41
C SER A 132 -7.96 -12.92 -2.89
N VAL A 133 -7.33 -12.12 -3.76
CA VAL A 133 -6.00 -12.41 -4.33
C VAL A 133 -4.94 -12.45 -3.24
N PHE A 134 -4.94 -11.49 -2.31
CA PHE A 134 -3.98 -11.44 -1.22
C PHE A 134 -3.96 -12.73 -0.40
N TYR A 135 -5.13 -13.21 0.05
CA TYR A 135 -5.18 -14.43 0.84
C TYR A 135 -4.94 -15.70 0.02
N GLU A 136 -5.33 -15.73 -1.26
CA GLU A 136 -4.97 -16.82 -2.16
C GLU A 136 -3.44 -16.96 -2.27
N ILE A 137 -2.74 -15.85 -2.52
CA ILE A 137 -1.28 -15.84 -2.68
C ILE A 137 -0.55 -16.08 -1.36
N VAL A 138 -1.04 -15.54 -0.24
CA VAL A 138 -0.52 -15.87 1.10
C VAL A 138 -0.60 -17.37 1.37
N ASN A 139 -1.74 -18.01 1.08
CA ASN A 139 -1.92 -19.46 1.26
C ASN A 139 -1.03 -20.27 0.30
N TYR A 140 -0.93 -19.86 -0.96
CA TYR A 140 -0.06 -20.49 -1.94
C TYR A 140 1.41 -20.41 -1.50
N TYR A 141 1.91 -19.23 -1.14
CA TYR A 141 3.29 -19.05 -0.70
C TYR A 141 3.62 -19.76 0.60
N ARG A 142 2.66 -19.80 1.54
CA ARG A 142 2.75 -20.64 2.73
C ARG A 142 2.94 -22.11 2.37
N SER A 143 2.17 -22.65 1.41
CA SER A 143 2.29 -24.06 0.98
C SER A 143 3.67 -24.39 0.38
N LYS A 144 4.43 -23.37 -0.04
CA LYS A 144 5.78 -23.48 -0.59
C LYS A 144 6.89 -23.14 0.42
N ASN A 145 6.54 -22.95 1.70
CA ASN A 145 7.45 -22.54 2.77
C ASN A 145 8.19 -21.21 2.48
N PHE A 146 7.58 -20.30 1.74
CA PHE A 146 8.15 -18.96 1.56
C PHE A 146 7.96 -18.09 2.82
N PHE A 147 8.83 -17.09 2.96
CA PHE A 147 8.64 -16.03 3.96
C PHE A 147 7.57 -15.04 3.49
N ILE A 148 6.44 -15.01 4.19
CA ILE A 148 5.22 -14.25 3.88
C ILE A 148 4.79 -13.29 5.00
N ALA A 149 5.47 -13.34 6.15
CA ALA A 149 5.05 -12.61 7.32
C ALA A 149 5.16 -11.08 7.17
N LYS A 150 6.05 -10.60 6.28
CA LYS A 150 6.09 -9.21 5.81
C LYS A 150 5.17 -9.03 4.60
N ASP A 151 4.03 -8.39 4.81
CA ASP A 151 2.96 -8.18 3.81
C ASP A 151 3.50 -7.58 2.50
N GLN A 152 4.37 -6.57 2.59
CA GLN A 152 5.00 -5.89 1.46
C GLN A 152 5.62 -6.85 0.43
N TYR A 153 6.20 -7.97 0.86
CA TYR A 153 6.83 -8.93 -0.06
C TYR A 153 5.80 -9.65 -0.93
N VAL A 154 4.63 -9.94 -0.36
CA VAL A 154 3.48 -10.49 -1.08
C VAL A 154 2.84 -9.41 -1.95
N MET A 155 2.67 -8.20 -1.42
CA MET A 155 2.11 -7.07 -2.15
C MET A 155 2.91 -6.75 -3.42
N ASN A 156 4.24 -6.72 -3.33
CA ASN A 156 5.12 -6.52 -4.48
C ASN A 156 4.87 -7.55 -5.59
N ALA A 157 4.78 -8.83 -5.21
CA ALA A 157 4.56 -9.93 -6.15
C ALA A 157 3.19 -9.82 -6.84
N ILE A 158 2.13 -9.54 -6.08
CA ILE A 158 0.78 -9.35 -6.62
C ILE A 158 0.73 -8.14 -7.55
N THR A 159 1.31 -7.02 -7.14
CA THR A 159 1.29 -5.77 -7.91
C THR A 159 1.99 -5.96 -9.27
N LEU A 160 3.12 -6.66 -9.29
CA LEU A 160 3.84 -6.99 -10.51
C LEU A 160 3.09 -7.97 -11.41
N ALA A 161 2.44 -8.99 -10.84
CA ALA A 161 1.68 -9.98 -11.61
C ALA A 161 0.35 -9.42 -12.15
N HIS A 162 -0.24 -8.42 -11.49
CA HIS A 162 -1.59 -7.91 -11.76
C HIS A 162 -1.62 -6.38 -11.98
N ALA A 163 -0.60 -5.83 -12.64
CA ALA A 163 -0.39 -4.39 -12.84
C ALA A 163 -1.65 -3.55 -13.13
N HIS A 164 -2.52 -4.02 -14.03
CA HIS A 164 -3.71 -3.30 -14.47
C HIS A 164 -4.76 -3.04 -13.38
N HIS A 165 -4.68 -3.72 -12.23
CA HIS A 165 -5.56 -3.50 -11.09
C HIS A 165 -5.14 -2.33 -10.19
N PHE A 166 -3.97 -1.72 -10.45
CA PHE A 166 -3.36 -0.78 -9.51
C PHE A 166 -3.18 0.61 -10.11
N ASN A 167 -3.46 1.62 -9.29
CA ASN A 167 -2.79 2.90 -9.35
C ASN A 167 -1.76 2.94 -8.23
N ILE A 168 -0.65 3.63 -8.46
CA ILE A 168 0.41 3.80 -7.48
C ILE A 168 0.66 5.27 -7.25
N MET A 169 0.62 5.67 -5.98
CA MET A 169 1.25 6.90 -5.53
C MET A 169 2.77 6.70 -5.45
N LEU A 170 3.53 7.41 -6.29
CA LEU A 170 4.99 7.42 -6.29
C LEU A 170 5.53 8.26 -5.12
N SER A 171 5.38 7.76 -3.89
CA SER A 171 5.79 8.44 -2.65
C SER A 171 7.27 8.86 -2.66
N PHE A 172 8.14 8.09 -3.31
CA PHE A 172 9.56 8.45 -3.46
C PHE A 172 9.82 9.72 -4.29
N ARG A 173 8.82 10.24 -5.00
CA ARG A 173 8.89 11.51 -5.74
C ARG A 173 8.41 12.71 -4.94
N VAL A 174 7.81 12.45 -3.78
CA VAL A 174 7.41 13.53 -2.87
C VAL A 174 8.67 14.13 -2.28
N SER A 175 8.84 15.45 -2.46
CA SER A 175 10.09 16.16 -2.17
C SER A 175 10.41 16.33 -0.69
N CYS A 176 9.50 15.96 0.22
CA CYS A 176 9.76 15.98 1.64
C CYS A 176 8.79 15.13 2.47
N GLY A 177 9.16 14.97 3.75
CA GLY A 177 8.48 14.08 4.67
C GLY A 177 9.03 12.66 4.59
N ASP A 178 8.43 11.79 5.39
CA ASP A 178 8.74 10.37 5.37
C ASP A 178 7.98 9.72 4.21
N VAL A 179 8.70 9.14 3.25
CA VAL A 179 8.11 8.48 2.07
C VAL A 179 7.15 7.35 2.46
N TRP A 180 7.37 6.72 3.63
CA TRP A 180 6.51 5.68 4.17
C TRP A 180 5.15 6.20 4.66
N PHE A 181 4.99 7.52 4.81
CA PHE A 181 3.79 8.17 5.32
C PHE A 181 3.29 9.30 4.43
N ALA A 182 3.77 9.36 3.18
CA ALA A 182 3.42 10.41 2.23
C ALA A 182 1.92 10.45 1.88
N PHE A 183 1.18 9.37 2.14
CA PHE A 183 -0.24 9.22 1.87
C PHE A 183 -1.16 9.97 2.84
N GLY A 184 -0.70 10.38 4.02
CA GLY A 184 -1.56 11.09 4.99
C GLY A 184 -2.23 12.34 4.37
N PRO A 185 -1.45 13.27 3.79
CA PRO A 185 -2.01 14.46 3.12
C PRO A 185 -2.65 14.18 1.76
N LEU A 186 -2.54 12.98 1.19
CA LEU A 186 -2.99 12.65 -0.16
C LEU A 186 -4.45 13.06 -0.41
N LEU A 187 -5.32 12.78 0.57
CA LEU A 187 -6.76 13.03 0.48
C LEU A 187 -7.17 14.38 1.08
N ALA A 188 -6.23 15.18 1.56
CA ALA A 188 -6.52 16.54 2.03
C ALA A 188 -6.87 17.46 0.85
N LYS A 189 -7.44 18.62 1.17
CA LYS A 189 -7.65 19.71 0.21
C LYS A 189 -6.30 20.29 -0.23
N ASP A 190 -6.17 20.77 -1.47
CA ASP A 190 -4.88 21.20 -2.04
C ASP A 190 -4.08 22.18 -1.18
N ASN A 191 -4.75 23.15 -0.55
CA ASN A 191 -4.10 24.12 0.34
C ASN A 191 -3.68 23.52 1.70
N GLU A 192 -4.30 22.42 2.12
CA GLU A 192 -3.99 21.68 3.36
C GLU A 192 -2.90 20.61 3.17
N ARG A 193 -2.51 20.30 1.92
CA ARG A 193 -1.39 19.39 1.62
C ARG A 193 -0.01 20.00 1.89
N THR A 194 0.02 21.25 2.36
CA THR A 194 1.25 21.97 2.65
C THR A 194 1.83 21.47 3.97
N ILE A 195 2.99 20.82 3.91
CA ILE A 195 3.71 20.33 5.08
C ILE A 195 4.83 21.32 5.39
N LEU A 196 4.97 21.72 6.65
CA LEU A 196 6.23 22.28 7.14
C LEU A 196 7.14 21.12 7.52
N PHE A 197 8.27 20.97 6.82
CA PHE A 197 9.31 19.99 7.15
C PHE A 197 10.66 20.70 7.26
N ASN A 198 11.32 20.64 8.42
CA ASN A 198 12.58 21.36 8.70
C ASN A 198 12.55 22.84 8.30
N SER A 199 11.48 23.56 8.68
CA SER A 199 11.28 24.99 8.39
C SER A 199 11.16 25.34 6.90
N LYS A 200 11.01 24.36 6.00
CA LYS A 200 10.66 24.57 4.60
C LYS A 200 9.19 24.30 4.37
N ILE A 201 8.52 25.20 3.65
CA ILE A 201 7.17 24.98 3.12
C ILE A 201 7.29 23.97 1.98
N CYS A 202 6.83 22.75 2.23
CA CYS A 202 6.63 21.76 1.19
C CYS A 202 5.19 21.82 0.73
N GLN A 203 4.96 22.43 -0.41
CA GLN A 203 3.72 22.22 -1.11
C GLN A 203 3.78 20.85 -1.79
N GLN A 204 2.97 19.90 -1.32
CA GLN A 204 2.58 18.74 -2.12
C GLN A 204 1.55 19.17 -3.20
N GLN A 205 1.88 20.21 -3.99
CA GLN A 205 1.00 20.65 -5.06
C GLN A 205 0.95 19.58 -6.15
N ASN A 206 -0.27 19.21 -6.56
CA ASN A 206 -0.55 18.21 -7.59
C ASN A 206 -0.09 16.77 -7.25
N VAL A 207 -0.39 16.25 -6.05
CA VAL A 207 -0.10 14.85 -5.70
C VAL A 207 -0.70 13.85 -6.69
N THR A 208 -1.81 14.23 -7.32
CA THR A 208 -2.42 13.49 -8.43
C THR A 208 -1.47 13.22 -9.59
N LYS A 209 -0.47 14.08 -9.84
CA LYS A 209 0.58 13.82 -10.85
C LYS A 209 1.53 12.70 -10.49
N PHE A 210 1.60 12.33 -9.21
CA PHE A 210 2.38 11.21 -8.72
C PHE A 210 1.55 9.93 -8.59
N ILE A 211 0.28 9.96 -8.98
CA ILE A 211 -0.58 8.78 -9.03
C ILE A 211 -0.68 8.33 -10.48
N ILE A 212 -0.13 7.16 -10.79
CA ILE A 212 -0.14 6.61 -12.14
C ILE A 212 -0.59 5.14 -12.15
N PRO A 213 -1.21 4.67 -13.25
CA PRO A 213 -1.37 3.24 -13.52
C PRO A 213 -0.06 2.48 -13.34
N PHE A 214 -0.04 1.36 -12.59
CA PHE A 214 1.20 0.62 -12.32
C PHE A 214 1.90 0.19 -13.62
N GLU A 215 1.14 -0.23 -14.63
CA GLU A 215 1.65 -0.66 -15.93
C GLU A 215 2.42 0.43 -16.68
N THR A 216 2.28 1.70 -16.31
CA THR A 216 3.00 2.82 -16.94
C THR A 216 4.29 3.21 -16.22
N ILE A 217 4.55 2.67 -15.02
CA ILE A 217 5.73 3.03 -14.20
C ILE A 217 7.03 2.79 -14.97
N CYS A 218 7.12 1.69 -15.70
CA CYS A 218 8.33 1.33 -16.44
C CYS A 218 8.61 2.25 -17.64
N ASP A 219 7.58 2.86 -18.22
CA ASP A 219 7.75 3.87 -19.27
C ASP A 219 8.15 5.21 -18.68
N ASP A 220 7.55 5.58 -17.55
CA ASP A 220 7.91 6.79 -16.81
C ASP A 220 9.35 6.76 -16.25
N ILE A 221 9.89 5.57 -15.92
CA ILE A 221 11.31 5.40 -15.58
C ILE A 221 12.21 5.52 -16.82
N ARG A 222 11.80 4.97 -17.97
CA ARG A 222 12.59 4.99 -19.21
C ARG A 222 12.71 6.39 -19.84
N ASN A 223 11.65 7.20 -19.76
CA ASN A 223 11.58 8.50 -20.41
C ASN A 223 12.30 9.65 -19.67
N ARG A 224 13.00 9.37 -18.57
CA ARG A 224 13.62 10.40 -17.71
C ARG A 224 15.15 10.28 -17.60
N GLU A 225 15.75 9.48 -18.47
CA GLU A 225 17.20 9.44 -18.75
C GLU A 225 17.47 10.03 -20.14
#